data_AF-A0A931LQN9-F1
#
_entry.id   AF-A0A931LQN9-F1
#
_cell.length_a   1.000
_cell.length_b   1.000
_cell.length_c   1.000
_cell.angle_alpha   90.00
_cell.angle_beta   90.00
_cell.angle_gamma   90.00
#
_symmetry.space_group_name_H-M   'P 1'
#
loop_
_entity.id
_entity.type
_entity.pdbx_description
1 polymer ?
#
loop_
_entity_poly.entity_id
_entity_poly.type
_entity_poly.pdbx_seq_one_letter_code
_entity_poly.pdbx_strand_id
1 'polypeptide(L)'
;MLRPYRYRSISLIFGSLTVHQVIAPPAESYEEYFHSAQISRMFVDLRGIQAGSTETDWILGPRLFRSIGAVYRDDSPRAYYYNASLPEEFDVVIYFDDTSPSILLGRR
;
A
#
# COMPACT_ATOMS: atom_id res chain seq x y z
N MET A 1 4.73 -35.06 1.47
CA MET A 1 5.80 -34.82 2.47
C MET A 1 6.68 -33.69 1.96
N LEU A 2 6.44 -32.44 2.38
CA LEU A 2 7.18 -31.25 1.91
C LEU A 2 8.39 -31.03 2.81
N ARG A 3 9.58 -30.85 2.22
CA ARG A 3 10.81 -30.56 2.96
C ARG A 3 10.79 -29.11 3.48
N PRO A 4 11.24 -28.84 4.71
CA PRO A 4 11.32 -27.47 5.22
C PRO A 4 12.39 -26.69 4.45
N TYR A 5 11.98 -25.58 3.82
CA TYR A 5 12.90 -24.63 3.21
C TYR A 5 13.71 -23.93 4.31
N ARG A 6 15.03 -24.10 4.30
CA ARG A 6 15.95 -23.32 5.14
C ARG A 6 16.19 -21.96 4.47
N TYR A 7 15.58 -20.91 5.01
CA TYR A 7 15.94 -19.54 4.66
C TYR A 7 17.29 -19.19 5.29
N ARG A 8 18.29 -18.80 4.47
CA ARG A 8 19.49 -18.09 4.95
C ARG A 8 19.19 -16.61 4.92
N SER A 9 19.42 -15.92 6.03
CA SER A 9 19.34 -14.47 6.12
C SER A 9 20.27 -13.83 5.08
N ILE A 10 19.71 -13.06 4.14
CA ILE A 10 20.49 -12.14 3.31
C ILE A 10 20.59 -10.84 4.12
N SER A 11 21.80 -10.50 4.56
CA SER A 11 22.08 -9.17 5.13
C SER A 11 22.15 -8.16 4.00
N LEU A 12 21.16 -7.29 3.92
CA LEU A 12 21.17 -6.10 3.08
C LEU A 12 21.83 -4.95 3.86
N ILE A 13 22.13 -3.85 3.16
CA ILE A 13 22.62 -2.59 3.78
C ILE A 13 21.65 -2.09 4.88
N PHE A 14 20.39 -2.52 4.81
CA PHE A 14 19.31 -2.20 5.75
C PHE A 14 19.01 -3.31 6.78
N GLY A 15 19.85 -4.34 6.89
CA GLY A 15 19.65 -5.48 7.79
C GLY A 15 19.07 -6.72 7.10
N SER A 16 18.54 -7.67 7.89
CA SER A 16 17.86 -8.86 7.38
C SER A 16 16.43 -8.53 6.95
N LEU A 17 15.91 -9.22 5.92
CA LEU A 17 14.49 -9.14 5.57
C LEU A 17 13.63 -9.64 6.73
N THR A 18 12.74 -8.77 7.21
CA THR A 18 11.79 -9.05 8.29
C THR A 18 10.37 -8.80 7.79
N VAL A 19 9.44 -9.61 8.30
CA VAL A 19 8.01 -9.40 8.06
C VAL A 19 7.49 -8.41 9.10
N HIS A 20 6.76 -7.40 8.63
CA HIS A 20 6.09 -6.42 9.46
C HIS A 20 4.59 -6.53 9.29
N GLN A 21 3.86 -6.35 10.40
CA GLN A 21 2.43 -6.16 10.35
C GLN A 21 2.16 -4.65 10.22
N VAL A 22 1.57 -4.26 9.09
CA VAL A 22 1.19 -2.87 8.89
C VAL A 22 -0.12 -2.60 9.64
N ILE A 23 -0.22 -1.44 10.29
CA ILE A 23 -1.42 -1.03 11.02
C ILE A 23 -2.62 -0.84 10.08
N ALA A 24 -3.83 -0.84 10.62
CA ALA A 24 -5.01 -0.46 9.85
C ALA A 24 -4.86 0.96 9.25
N PRO A 25 -5.42 1.22 8.06
CA PRO A 25 -5.40 2.55 7.48
C PRO A 25 -6.14 3.57 8.38
N PRO A 26 -5.66 4.81 8.48
CA PRO A 26 -6.40 5.88 9.12
C PRO A 26 -7.74 6.11 8.43
N ALA A 27 -8.74 6.50 9.21
CA ALA A 27 -9.98 7.05 8.68
C ALA A 27 -9.68 8.18 7.68
N GLU A 28 -10.50 8.29 6.64
CA GLU A 28 -10.38 9.31 5.59
C GLU A 28 -9.08 9.26 4.76
N SER A 29 -8.31 8.17 4.84
CA SER A 29 -7.23 7.88 3.90
C SER A 29 -7.75 7.27 2.60
N TYR A 30 -6.98 7.35 1.52
CA TYR A 30 -7.32 6.65 0.27
C TYR A 30 -7.43 5.14 0.46
N GLU A 31 -6.56 4.56 1.29
CA GLU A 31 -6.55 3.12 1.56
C GLU A 31 -7.86 2.68 2.26
N GLU A 32 -8.33 3.44 3.26
CA GLU A 32 -9.61 3.18 3.91
C GLU A 32 -10.81 3.39 2.96
N TYR A 33 -10.75 4.42 2.12
CA TYR A 33 -11.81 4.67 1.14
C TYR A 33 -11.93 3.52 0.13
N PHE A 34 -10.81 3.00 -0.38
CA PHE A 34 -10.80 1.83 -1.24
C PHE A 34 -11.23 0.55 -0.51
N HIS A 35 -10.83 0.36 0.74
CA HIS A 35 -11.29 -0.76 1.59
C HIS A 35 -12.83 -0.75 1.73
N SER A 36 -13.42 0.43 1.93
CA SER A 36 -14.87 0.60 2.10
C SER A 36 -15.71 0.14 0.89
N ALA A 37 -15.11 0.07 -0.31
CA ALA A 37 -15.78 -0.42 -1.51
C ALA A 37 -16.07 -1.94 -1.45
N GLN A 38 -15.40 -2.68 -0.55
CA GLN A 38 -15.55 -4.14 -0.39
C GLN A 38 -15.24 -4.90 -1.69
N ILE A 39 -14.37 -4.35 -2.54
CA ILE A 39 -13.86 -4.98 -3.76
C ILE A 39 -12.40 -5.35 -3.53
N SER A 40 -12.12 -6.65 -3.36
CA SER A 40 -10.79 -7.08 -2.91
C SER A 40 -9.64 -6.75 -3.87
N ARG A 41 -9.94 -6.62 -5.18
CA ARG A 41 -8.96 -6.32 -6.23
C ARG A 41 -9.61 -5.46 -7.29
N MET A 42 -9.09 -4.26 -7.49
CA MET A 42 -9.61 -3.33 -8.49
C MET A 42 -8.50 -2.51 -9.14
N PHE A 43 -8.81 -1.99 -10.32
CA PHE A 43 -8.06 -0.90 -10.93
C PHE A 43 -8.98 0.33 -10.97
N VAL A 44 -8.42 1.50 -10.66
CA VAL A 44 -9.12 2.77 -10.68
C VAL A 44 -8.42 3.64 -11.71
N ASP A 45 -9.13 3.98 -12.78
CA ASP A 45 -8.66 4.95 -13.77
C ASP A 45 -8.93 6.35 -13.23
N LEU A 46 -7.86 7.10 -12.96
CA LEU A 46 -7.94 8.45 -12.38
C LEU A 46 -7.98 9.54 -13.46
N ARG A 47 -7.75 9.17 -14.72
CA ARG A 47 -7.70 10.12 -15.83
C ARG A 47 -9.09 10.68 -16.11
N GLY A 48 -9.16 12.01 -16.23
CA GLY A 48 -10.39 12.69 -16.64
C GLY A 48 -11.51 12.63 -15.60
N ILE A 49 -11.23 12.28 -14.34
CA ILE A 49 -12.19 12.47 -13.25
C ILE A 49 -12.51 13.97 -13.16
N GLN A 50 -13.80 14.29 -13.18
CA GLN A 50 -14.30 15.65 -13.05
C GLN A 50 -15.02 15.82 -11.71
N ALA A 51 -14.80 16.97 -11.07
CA ALA A 51 -15.54 17.37 -9.89
C ALA A 51 -17.05 17.46 -10.22
N GLY A 52 -17.91 17.14 -9.25
CA GLY A 52 -19.36 17.24 -9.44
C GLY A 52 -20.23 16.25 -8.65
N SER A 53 -19.62 15.28 -7.96
CA SER A 53 -20.30 14.46 -6.95
C SER A 53 -19.47 14.45 -5.67
N THR A 54 -20.09 14.04 -4.55
CA THR A 54 -19.36 13.90 -3.28
C THR A 54 -18.18 12.95 -3.41
N GLU A 55 -18.32 11.88 -4.18
CA GLU A 55 -17.29 10.87 -4.43
C GLU A 55 -16.17 11.41 -5.33
N THR A 56 -16.52 12.07 -6.44
CA THR A 56 -15.50 12.61 -7.35
C THR A 56 -14.76 13.80 -6.72
N ASP A 57 -15.44 14.64 -5.94
CA ASP A 57 -14.80 15.72 -5.19
C ASP A 57 -13.90 15.16 -4.08
N TRP A 58 -14.28 14.04 -3.47
CA TRP A 58 -13.47 13.40 -2.42
C TRP A 58 -12.17 12.82 -2.99
N ILE A 59 -12.25 12.08 -4.10
CA ILE A 59 -11.09 11.41 -4.70
C ILE A 59 -10.12 12.38 -5.41
N LEU A 60 -10.60 13.56 -5.82
CA LEU A 60 -9.75 14.63 -6.38
C LEU A 60 -9.00 15.43 -5.31
N GLY A 61 -9.36 15.28 -4.04
CA GLY A 61 -8.82 16.09 -2.94
C GLY A 61 -7.54 15.51 -2.31
N PRO A 62 -6.78 16.34 -1.56
CA PRO A 62 -5.66 15.84 -0.78
C PRO A 62 -6.17 14.94 0.36
N ARG A 63 -5.70 13.70 0.42
CA ARG A 63 -5.99 12.74 1.50
C ARG A 63 -4.72 12.02 1.92
N LEU A 64 -4.76 11.39 3.08
CA LEU A 64 -3.65 10.56 3.53
C LEU A 64 -3.45 9.39 2.56
N PHE A 65 -2.24 9.25 2.08
CA PHE A 65 -1.77 8.15 1.26
C PHE A 65 -0.56 7.51 1.90
N ARG A 66 -0.54 6.17 1.93
CA ARG A 66 0.55 5.40 2.51
C ARG A 66 1.60 5.12 1.45
N SER A 67 2.86 5.45 1.74
CA SER A 67 4.01 5.05 0.93
C SER A 67 5.08 4.40 1.82
N ILE A 68 5.23 3.09 1.66
CA ILE A 68 6.27 2.29 2.31
C ILE A 68 7.25 1.85 1.23
N GLY A 69 8.46 2.40 1.28
CA GLY A 69 9.55 2.06 0.36
C GLY A 69 10.42 0.92 0.90
N ALA A 70 11.72 1.16 1.00
CA ALA A 70 12.71 0.14 1.33
C ALA A 70 12.71 -0.33 2.81
N VAL A 71 12.26 0.51 3.74
CA VAL A 71 12.33 0.25 5.19
C VAL A 71 11.01 0.65 5.84
N TYR A 72 10.50 -0.21 6.72
CA TYR A 72 9.37 0.06 7.60
C TYR A 72 9.81 0.01 9.06
N ARG A 73 9.24 0.87 9.91
CA ARG A 73 9.49 0.91 11.35
C ARG A 73 8.17 0.84 12.11
N ASP A 74 8.03 -0.21 12.92
CA ASP A 74 6.81 -0.46 13.69
C ASP A 74 6.56 0.62 14.77
N ASP A 75 7.60 1.34 15.21
CA ASP A 75 7.52 2.39 16.22
C ASP A 75 7.02 3.74 15.69
N SER A 76 6.97 3.92 14.36
CA SER A 76 6.57 5.17 13.70
C SER A 76 5.74 4.92 12.44
N PRO A 77 4.64 4.17 12.51
CA PRO A 77 3.85 3.79 11.33
C PRO A 77 3.24 5.00 10.60
N ARG A 78 2.97 6.08 11.34
CA ARG A 78 2.44 7.33 10.79
C ARG A 78 3.43 8.09 9.91
N ALA A 79 4.73 7.81 10.02
CA ALA A 79 5.75 8.48 9.20
C ALA A 79 5.69 8.07 7.72
N TYR A 80 4.96 6.99 7.40
CA TYR A 80 4.77 6.48 6.05
C TYR A 80 3.51 7.01 5.37
N TYR A 81 2.89 8.05 5.95
CA TYR A 81 1.75 8.74 5.37
C TYR A 81 2.11 10.16 4.99
N TYR A 82 1.58 10.61 3.85
CA TYR A 82 1.60 12.00 3.43
C TYR A 82 0.27 12.36 2.80
N ASN A 83 -0.02 13.66 2.70
CA ASN A 83 -1.18 14.12 1.93
C ASN A 83 -0.84 14.08 0.44
N ALA A 84 -1.60 13.31 -0.31
CA ALA A 84 -1.46 13.16 -1.75
C ALA A 84 -2.78 13.55 -2.44
N SER A 85 -2.69 14.03 -3.67
CA SER A 85 -3.81 14.00 -4.60
C SER A 85 -3.52 12.90 -5.61
N LEU A 86 -4.22 11.75 -5.50
CA LEU A 86 -3.88 10.60 -6.34
C LEU A 86 -3.95 10.90 -7.85
N PRO A 87 -4.94 11.65 -8.36
CA PRO A 87 -5.00 12.00 -9.78
C PRO A 87 -3.88 12.94 -10.25
N GLU A 88 -3.19 13.63 -9.33
CA GLU A 88 -2.00 14.45 -9.67
C GLU A 88 -0.72 13.62 -9.73
N GLU A 89 -0.66 12.48 -9.05
CA GLU A 89 0.53 11.63 -8.94
C GLU A 89 0.47 10.37 -9.84
N PHE A 90 -0.74 9.89 -10.15
CA PHE A 90 -0.96 8.64 -10.85
C PHE A 90 -2.10 8.74 -11.86
N ASP A 91 -1.89 8.16 -13.05
CA ASP A 91 -2.96 7.95 -14.03
C ASP A 91 -3.93 6.85 -13.59
N VAL A 92 -3.40 5.81 -12.94
CA VAL A 92 -4.14 4.60 -12.55
C VAL A 92 -3.62 4.10 -11.22
N VAL A 93 -4.53 3.62 -10.37
CA VAL A 93 -4.21 2.90 -9.14
C VAL A 93 -4.69 1.46 -9.24
N ILE A 94 -3.84 0.51 -8.86
CA ILE A 94 -4.20 -0.89 -8.68
C ILE A 94 -4.25 -1.15 -7.19
N TYR A 95 -5.42 -1.56 -6.71
CA TYR A 95 -5.68 -1.78 -5.31
C TYR A 95 -5.85 -3.28 -5.01
N PHE A 96 -5.22 -3.70 -3.92
CA PHE A 96 -5.41 -5.00 -3.30
C PHE A 96 -5.78 -4.76 -1.84
N ASP A 97 -6.92 -5.31 -1.42
CA ASP A 97 -7.44 -5.15 -0.06
C ASP A 97 -6.55 -5.89 0.96
N ASP A 98 -6.18 -7.12 0.61
CA ASP A 98 -5.25 -7.94 1.37
C ASP A 98 -3.92 -8.08 0.62
N THR A 99 -2.83 -7.95 1.37
CA THR A 99 -1.48 -8.24 0.89
C THR A 99 -0.77 -9.22 1.82
N SER A 100 0.16 -9.98 1.26
CA SER A 100 1.02 -10.89 2.03
C SER A 100 2.48 -10.52 1.82
N PRO A 101 3.38 -10.83 2.76
CA PRO A 101 4.80 -10.66 2.55
C PRO A 101 5.26 -11.36 1.27
N SER A 102 6.14 -10.69 0.51
CA SER A 102 6.74 -11.30 -0.67
C SER A 102 7.64 -12.47 -0.26
N ILE A 103 7.69 -13.48 -1.12
CA ILE A 103 8.56 -14.64 -0.93
C ILE A 103 9.84 -14.39 -1.71
N LEU A 104 10.96 -14.30 -1.01
CA LEU A 104 12.27 -14.25 -1.66
C LEU A 104 12.53 -15.60 -2.35
N LEU A 105 12.49 -15.59 -3.69
CA LEU A 105 12.90 -16.74 -4.47
C LEU A 105 14.42 -16.89 -4.37
N GLY A 106 14.88 -18.03 -3.85
CA GLY A 106 16.31 -18.32 -3.81
C GLY A 106 16.91 -18.35 -5.23
N ARG A 107 18.19 -17.98 -5.35
CA ARG A 107 18.97 -18.30 -6.56
C ARG A 107 19.05 -19.83 -6.66
N ARG A 108 18.70 -20.37 -7.84
CA ARG A 108 19.10 -21.74 -8.21
C ARG A 108 20.61 -21.84 -8.24
#